data_AF-A0A2V5MLF6-F1
#
_entry.id   AF-A0A2V5MLF6-F1
#
_cell.length_a   1.000
_cell.length_b   1.000
_cell.length_c   1.000
_cell.angle_alpha   90.00
_cell.angle_beta   90.00
_cell.angle_gamma   90.00
#
_symmetry.space_group_name_H-M   'P 1'
#
loop_
_entity.id
_entity.type
_entity.pdbx_description
1 polymer ?
#
loop_
_entity_poly.entity_id
_entity_poly.type
_entity_poly.pdbx_seq_one_letter_code
_entity_poly.pdbx_strand_id
1 'polypeptide(L)'
;MELTKKSKPQMDADKHRYGRGKRLTRWVSRPFSRTLSDVCSSASSGGFKCFFEVQPSCCLRGVGVFPSWVGHAALWVAAGCLASSICNAFGQTSNSETNLRWRDARELIIEGKGWPDTKDSYDRLPARAEKLVRQNVWNLGHDSAGMCIRFVTDATTISARWTLRRESLAMPHMPATGVSGLDLYVRGQGHWHWVGNGRPAKTIEEKVLVKGLKPARRECLLYLPLYNGVQEVKIGVPQGAALEPADPRPAGVKPIVFYGTSILQGGCASRPGMAYPAILGRRLDWPTINLGFSGNALSEPELAQLLAELDPAVYVLDPLPNMTAETVAERYEHFVRILREAHPGTPIEMVENVEYADGKFVEARQKRFAASNAKLGEIHKRLTKAGQKKLFYVSAPSLLGNDGEATVDGTHPTDLGFVRMADAIEPALRRALKSSR
;
A
#
# COMPACT_ATOMS: atom_id res chain seq x y z
N MET A 1 -0.13 -17.04 -76.86
CA MET A 1 0.82 -15.91 -76.99
C MET A 1 1.40 -15.64 -75.61
N GLU A 2 2.71 -15.84 -75.47
CA GLU A 2 3.68 -15.35 -74.45
C GLU A 2 3.21 -15.27 -72.97
N LEU A 3 3.64 -16.11 -72.01
CA LEU A 3 5.00 -16.42 -71.51
C LEU A 3 5.91 -15.19 -71.30
N THR A 4 5.97 -14.69 -70.06
CA THR A 4 7.24 -14.22 -69.47
C THR A 4 7.37 -14.68 -68.01
N LYS A 5 8.46 -15.43 -67.79
CA LYS A 5 9.05 -15.86 -66.51
C LYS A 5 10.01 -14.80 -65.98
N LYS A 6 10.40 -14.98 -64.71
CA LYS A 6 11.61 -14.56 -63.96
C LYS A 6 11.26 -13.62 -62.80
N SER A 7 11.80 -13.75 -61.59
CA SER A 7 12.76 -14.67 -60.97
C SER A 7 12.82 -14.34 -59.47
N LYS A 8 12.84 -15.34 -58.60
CA LYS A 8 13.33 -15.20 -57.21
C LYS A 8 14.86 -15.04 -57.23
N PRO A 9 15.45 -14.46 -56.18
CA PRO A 9 16.73 -14.94 -55.68
C PRO A 9 16.62 -15.61 -54.31
N GLN A 10 17.67 -16.35 -54.05
CA GLN A 10 17.89 -17.43 -53.10
C GLN A 10 18.21 -16.93 -51.69
N MET A 11 18.04 -17.86 -50.75
CA MET A 11 18.65 -17.89 -49.41
C MET A 11 20.14 -17.57 -49.43
N ASP A 12 20.63 -16.93 -48.37
CA ASP A 12 21.92 -17.27 -47.79
C ASP A 12 21.79 -17.49 -46.29
N ALA A 13 22.15 -18.70 -45.89
CA ALA A 13 22.39 -19.12 -44.52
C ALA A 13 23.90 -19.07 -44.34
N ASP A 14 24.38 -18.28 -43.37
CA ASP A 14 25.79 -18.32 -43.01
C ASP A 14 26.01 -18.87 -41.61
N LYS A 15 26.86 -19.89 -41.59
CA LYS A 15 27.29 -20.69 -40.46
C LYS A 15 28.64 -20.14 -40.03
N HIS A 16 28.83 -19.85 -38.76
CA HIS A 16 30.17 -19.93 -38.17
C HIS A 16 30.18 -20.79 -36.90
N ARG A 17 30.70 -22.01 -37.10
CA ARG A 17 31.34 -22.87 -36.10
C ARG A 17 32.82 -22.48 -35.99
N TYR A 18 33.30 -22.29 -34.77
CA TYR A 18 34.61 -22.72 -34.24
C TYR A 18 34.38 -22.83 -32.71
N GLY A 19 34.82 -23.83 -31.95
CA GLY A 19 35.82 -24.86 -32.16
C GLY A 19 36.51 -25.11 -30.81
N ARG A 20 36.05 -26.13 -30.09
CA ARG A 20 36.71 -26.96 -29.06
C ARG A 20 37.92 -26.41 -28.27
N GLY A 21 37.79 -26.41 -26.94
CA GLY A 21 38.90 -26.53 -25.99
C GLY A 21 38.48 -27.29 -24.74
N LYS A 22 38.87 -28.57 -24.65
CA LYS A 22 38.72 -29.44 -23.46
C LYS A 22 39.76 -29.05 -22.40
N ARG A 23 39.39 -29.05 -21.11
CA ARG A 23 40.27 -29.55 -20.03
C ARG A 23 39.44 -30.07 -18.87
N LEU A 24 39.60 -31.37 -18.64
CA LEU A 24 39.24 -32.07 -17.41
C LEU A 24 40.20 -31.63 -16.29
N THR A 25 39.69 -31.46 -15.08
CA THR A 25 40.42 -31.83 -13.87
C THR A 25 39.47 -32.59 -12.94
N ARG A 26 39.69 -33.91 -12.91
CA ARG A 26 39.29 -34.81 -11.82
C ARG A 26 39.96 -34.34 -10.53
N TRP A 27 39.19 -34.23 -9.46
CA TRP A 27 39.70 -34.48 -8.11
C TRP A 27 38.99 -35.71 -7.57
N VAL A 28 39.76 -36.80 -7.48
CA VAL A 28 39.41 -37.99 -6.72
C VAL A 28 40.51 -38.14 -5.68
N SER A 29 40.13 -38.08 -4.41
CA SER A 29 40.80 -38.80 -3.34
C SER A 29 39.75 -39.20 -2.31
N ARG A 30 39.90 -40.44 -1.88
CA ARG A 30 38.91 -41.36 -1.32
C ARG A 30 38.98 -41.36 0.23
N PRO A 31 38.19 -42.20 0.93
CA PRO A 31 37.45 -41.83 2.14
C PRO A 31 38.19 -42.14 3.44
N PHE A 32 37.66 -41.63 4.55
CA PHE A 32 37.75 -42.34 5.83
C PHE A 32 36.36 -42.82 6.23
N SER A 33 36.29 -44.14 6.39
CA SER A 33 35.21 -44.89 6.99
C SER A 33 35.18 -44.65 8.50
N ARG A 34 33.98 -44.59 9.09
CA ARG A 34 33.50 -45.63 10.01
C ARG A 34 32.05 -45.35 10.41
N THR A 35 31.28 -46.41 10.26
CA THR A 35 29.88 -46.63 10.58
C THR A 35 29.67 -46.94 12.06
N LEU A 36 28.37 -47.05 12.40
CA LEU A 36 27.74 -47.64 13.59
C LEU A 36 27.47 -46.62 14.71
N SER A 37 26.29 -46.55 15.31
CA SER A 37 25.01 -47.24 15.13
C SER A 37 24.04 -46.64 16.15
N ASP A 38 22.77 -46.59 15.76
CA ASP A 38 21.52 -46.74 16.55
C ASP A 38 21.56 -46.59 18.09
N VAL A 39 20.57 -45.88 18.63
CA VAL A 39 19.40 -46.48 19.32
C VAL A 39 18.65 -45.40 20.13
N CYS A 40 17.39 -45.22 19.73
CA CYS A 40 16.15 -44.99 20.49
C CYS A 40 16.08 -44.30 21.88
N SER A 41 15.04 -43.44 21.93
CA SER A 41 13.96 -43.41 22.94
C SER A 41 13.99 -42.40 24.09
N SER A 42 13.08 -41.43 23.92
CA SER A 42 11.94 -41.09 24.79
C SER A 42 12.13 -40.35 26.12
N ALA A 43 11.22 -39.38 26.31
CA ALA A 43 10.71 -38.80 27.57
C ALA A 43 11.68 -37.86 28.30
N SER A 44 11.28 -36.76 28.95
CA SER A 44 10.02 -36.06 29.16
C SER A 44 10.36 -34.80 29.99
N SER A 45 9.51 -33.77 29.90
CA SER A 45 9.15 -32.81 30.96
C SER A 45 10.19 -31.87 31.63
N GLY A 46 9.80 -30.58 31.69
CA GLY A 46 10.33 -29.54 32.59
C GLY A 46 11.33 -28.61 31.91
N GLY A 47 11.09 -27.33 31.61
CA GLY A 47 10.29 -26.33 32.30
C GLY A 47 11.19 -25.51 33.22
N PHE A 48 11.88 -24.48 32.70
CA PHE A 48 12.38 -23.35 33.49
C PHE A 48 12.70 -22.15 32.57
N LYS A 49 12.10 -20.99 32.90
CA LYS A 49 12.38 -19.68 32.31
C LYS A 49 13.70 -19.14 32.90
N CYS A 50 14.60 -18.64 32.06
CA CYS A 50 15.69 -17.76 32.49
C CYS A 50 15.41 -16.33 32.02
N PHE A 51 15.13 -15.46 32.99
CA PHE A 51 15.36 -14.02 32.90
C PHE A 51 16.86 -13.78 33.13
N PHE A 52 17.50 -12.97 32.29
CA PHE A 52 18.79 -12.36 32.60
C PHE A 52 18.59 -10.85 32.70
N GLU A 53 18.57 -10.37 33.94
CA GLU A 53 18.72 -8.98 34.33
C GLU A 53 20.16 -8.85 34.86
N VAL A 54 20.93 -7.91 34.32
CA VAL A 54 22.32 -7.66 34.75
C VAL A 54 22.52 -6.18 34.99
N GLN A 55 22.60 -5.81 36.27
CA GLN A 55 23.58 -4.86 36.80
C GLN A 55 24.05 -5.39 38.17
N PRO A 56 25.32 -5.17 38.55
CA PRO A 56 25.55 -4.17 39.60
C PRO A 56 26.90 -3.42 39.60
N SER A 57 26.82 -2.16 40.05
CA SER A 57 27.57 -1.52 41.16
C SER A 57 29.10 -1.28 41.16
N CYS A 58 29.43 0.01 41.34
CA CYS A 58 30.34 0.64 42.32
C CYS A 58 31.58 -0.07 42.90
N CYS A 59 32.75 0.61 42.87
CA CYS A 59 33.46 1.10 44.09
C CYS A 59 34.81 1.83 43.81
N LEU A 60 35.06 2.90 44.60
CA LEU A 60 36.35 3.38 45.17
C LEU A 60 37.42 3.95 44.19
N ARG A 61 38.23 4.99 44.45
CA ARG A 61 38.72 5.71 45.65
C ARG A 61 39.30 7.05 45.19
N GLY A 62 39.25 8.09 46.02
CA GLY A 62 39.95 9.36 45.80
C GLY A 62 41.39 9.35 46.32
N VAL A 63 42.21 10.27 45.79
CA VAL A 63 43.34 10.95 46.46
C VAL A 63 43.47 12.32 45.78
N GLY A 64 43.44 13.40 46.56
CA GLY A 64 43.68 14.77 46.08
C GLY A 64 45.09 15.24 46.41
N VAL A 65 45.59 16.24 45.67
CA VAL A 65 46.62 17.21 46.11
C VAL A 65 46.41 18.51 45.33
N PHE A 66 46.25 19.63 46.05
CA PHE A 66 46.37 21.02 45.57
C PHE A 66 47.84 21.48 45.71
N PRO A 67 48.30 22.50 44.96
CA PRO A 67 48.42 23.81 45.61
C PRO A 67 48.05 25.03 44.76
N SER A 68 47.62 26.03 45.53
CA SER A 68 47.36 27.46 45.33
C SER A 68 48.34 28.27 44.49
N TRP A 69 47.84 29.28 43.76
CA TRP A 69 48.45 30.63 43.66
C TRP A 69 47.37 31.72 43.69
N VAL A 70 47.62 32.73 44.52
CA VAL A 70 46.80 33.91 44.83
C VAL A 70 47.24 35.09 43.94
N GLY A 71 46.34 36.02 43.56
CA GLY A 71 46.82 37.26 42.94
C GLY A 71 45.81 38.26 42.38
N HIS A 72 45.07 38.94 43.26
CA HIS A 72 44.66 40.37 43.22
C HIS A 72 43.69 40.94 42.17
N ALA A 73 42.86 41.83 42.70
CA ALA A 73 41.73 42.56 42.13
C ALA A 73 42.12 43.91 41.50
N ALA A 74 41.24 44.48 40.66
CA ALA A 74 40.90 45.91 40.67
C ALA A 74 39.71 46.25 39.74
N LEU A 75 38.89 47.19 40.23
CA LEU A 75 37.71 47.85 39.68
C LEU A 75 37.91 48.46 38.28
N TRP A 76 36.84 48.51 37.47
CA TRP A 76 36.44 49.69 36.69
C TRP A 76 34.90 49.73 36.52
N VAL A 77 34.28 50.79 37.01
CA VAL A 77 32.90 51.21 36.70
C VAL A 77 32.96 52.68 36.31
N ALA A 78 32.48 53.05 35.12
CA ALA A 78 31.58 54.18 34.88
C ALA A 78 31.35 54.46 33.38
N ALA A 79 30.05 54.49 33.03
CA ALA A 79 29.32 55.42 32.16
C ALA A 79 29.79 55.74 30.72
N GLY A 80 28.87 55.54 29.76
CA GLY A 80 28.96 56.06 28.39
C GLY A 80 27.65 55.99 27.60
N CYS A 81 26.80 57.00 27.79
CA CYS A 81 25.86 57.68 26.89
C CYS A 81 24.91 56.94 25.91
N LEU A 82 23.66 57.43 25.95
CA LEU A 82 22.60 57.36 24.95
C LEU A 82 23.08 57.72 23.53
N ALA A 83 22.59 56.99 22.53
CA ALA A 83 21.89 57.53 21.35
C ALA A 83 21.64 56.41 20.33
N SER A 84 20.37 56.07 20.08
CA SER A 84 19.84 55.64 18.77
C SER A 84 18.34 55.36 18.90
N SER A 85 17.54 56.41 18.83
CA SER A 85 16.10 56.32 18.58
C SER A 85 15.84 56.80 17.15
N ILE A 86 16.00 55.91 16.16
CA ILE A 86 15.48 56.13 14.81
C ILE A 86 14.95 54.80 14.27
N CYS A 87 13.63 54.82 14.01
CA CYS A 87 12.86 54.00 13.09
C CYS A 87 13.12 52.49 13.05
N ASN A 88 12.19 51.74 13.64
CA ASN A 88 11.53 50.67 12.91
C ASN A 88 10.07 50.59 13.35
N ALA A 89 9.21 51.29 12.61
CA ALA A 89 7.82 50.89 12.49
C ALA A 89 7.80 49.56 11.72
N PHE A 90 8.13 48.46 12.40
CA PHE A 90 7.73 47.15 11.93
C PHE A 90 6.22 47.12 12.04
N GLY A 91 5.57 47.15 10.88
CA GLY A 91 4.17 46.82 10.76
C GLY A 91 3.89 45.56 11.56
N GLN A 92 2.73 45.54 12.21
CA GLN A 92 2.12 44.32 12.70
C GLN A 92 1.99 43.36 11.51
N THR A 93 2.99 42.52 11.28
CA THR A 93 2.77 41.24 10.64
C THR A 93 1.87 40.49 11.62
N SER A 94 0.56 40.58 11.38
CA SER A 94 -0.43 39.73 12.02
C SER A 94 0.09 38.30 11.97
N ASN A 95 0.24 37.71 13.15
CA ASN A 95 0.55 36.31 13.34
C ASN A 95 -0.62 35.48 12.77
N SER A 96 -0.68 35.31 11.44
CA SER A 96 -1.80 34.64 10.77
C SER A 96 -1.67 33.11 10.80
N GLU A 97 -0.65 32.56 11.47
CA GLU A 97 -0.46 31.11 11.59
C GLU A 97 -1.34 30.45 12.67
N THR A 98 -2.07 31.21 13.49
CA THR A 98 -2.85 30.63 14.61
C THR A 98 -4.37 30.56 14.42
N ASN A 99 -4.94 31.17 13.39
CA ASN A 99 -6.40 31.15 13.16
C ASN A 99 -6.76 30.23 11.97
N LEU A 100 -6.88 28.93 12.25
CA LEU A 100 -7.36 27.93 11.30
C LEU A 100 -8.87 27.74 11.41
N ARG A 101 -9.55 27.72 10.27
CA ARG A 101 -10.93 27.24 10.14
C ARG A 101 -10.89 25.72 9.89
N TRP A 102 -11.52 24.97 10.78
CA TRP A 102 -11.63 23.52 10.68
C TRP A 102 -12.98 23.12 10.08
N ARG A 103 -12.96 22.15 9.17
CA ARG A 103 -14.15 21.53 8.61
C ARG A 103 -14.07 20.02 8.76
N ASP A 104 -15.17 19.38 9.14
CA ASP A 104 -15.25 17.93 9.19
C ASP A 104 -15.20 17.34 7.78
N ALA A 105 -14.41 16.29 7.58
CA ALA A 105 -14.29 15.64 6.28
C ALA A 105 -15.60 14.99 5.80
N ARG A 106 -16.54 14.70 6.71
CA ARG A 106 -17.91 14.23 6.39
C ARG A 106 -18.76 15.28 5.69
N GLU A 107 -18.38 16.55 5.75
CA GLU A 107 -19.04 17.65 5.02
C GLU A 107 -18.42 17.89 3.64
N LEU A 108 -17.43 17.08 3.25
CA LEU A 108 -16.73 17.10 1.95
C LEU A 108 -17.08 15.83 1.16
N ILE A 109 -16.41 15.59 0.03
CA ILE A 109 -16.64 14.38 -0.76
C ILE A 109 -15.76 13.24 -0.24
N ILE A 110 -16.39 12.20 0.30
CA ILE A 110 -15.71 10.94 0.66
C ILE A 110 -15.81 9.97 -0.52
N GLU A 111 -14.66 9.54 -1.06
CA GLU A 111 -14.56 8.47 -2.07
C GLU A 111 -13.98 7.18 -1.46
N GLY A 112 -14.13 6.07 -2.18
CA GLY A 112 -13.59 4.76 -1.79
C GLY A 112 -14.43 3.98 -0.79
N LYS A 113 -15.67 4.39 -0.57
CA LYS A 113 -16.66 3.69 0.26
C LYS A 113 -17.62 2.88 -0.61
N GLY A 114 -17.84 1.61 -0.25
CA GLY A 114 -18.74 0.73 -1.00
C GLY A 114 -20.22 0.85 -0.61
N TRP A 115 -20.51 1.08 0.66
CA TRP A 115 -21.88 1.03 1.19
C TRP A 115 -22.22 2.30 1.97
N PRO A 116 -23.47 2.77 1.91
CA PRO A 116 -23.93 3.88 2.74
C PRO A 116 -24.22 3.45 4.19
N ASP A 117 -24.67 2.20 4.40
CA ASP A 117 -25.18 1.68 5.67
C ASP A 117 -24.08 1.05 6.54
N THR A 118 -23.05 1.83 6.86
CA THR A 118 -21.92 1.37 7.68
C THR A 118 -22.12 1.70 9.17
N LYS A 119 -21.45 0.96 10.06
CA LYS A 119 -21.54 1.20 11.52
C LYS A 119 -20.91 2.55 11.89
N ASP A 120 -19.77 2.85 11.31
CA ASP A 120 -19.13 4.17 11.37
C ASP A 120 -18.87 4.74 9.97
N SER A 121 -18.71 6.07 9.86
CA SER A 121 -18.60 6.77 8.57
C SER A 121 -17.43 6.30 7.69
N TYR A 122 -16.36 5.80 8.30
CA TYR A 122 -15.11 5.40 7.64
C TYR A 122 -14.89 3.88 7.61
N ASP A 123 -15.92 3.09 7.88
CA ASP A 123 -15.86 1.64 7.68
C ASP A 123 -16.01 1.29 6.19
N ARG A 124 -15.34 0.21 5.80
CA ARG A 124 -15.33 -0.32 4.44
C ARG A 124 -16.40 -1.37 4.17
N LEU A 125 -17.07 -1.89 5.20
CA LEU A 125 -18.14 -2.89 5.10
C LEU A 125 -19.45 -2.35 5.68
N PRO A 126 -20.61 -2.80 5.19
CA PRO A 126 -21.89 -2.39 5.75
C PRO A 126 -22.09 -3.02 7.14
N ALA A 127 -22.88 -2.38 8.01
CA ALA A 127 -23.07 -2.80 9.39
C ALA A 127 -23.58 -4.25 9.51
N ARG A 128 -24.42 -4.69 8.56
CA ARG A 128 -24.93 -6.07 8.51
C ARG A 128 -23.84 -7.12 8.30
N ALA A 129 -22.69 -6.74 7.74
CA ALA A 129 -21.58 -7.67 7.52
C ALA A 129 -21.03 -8.26 8.83
N GLU A 130 -21.20 -7.59 9.97
CA GLU A 130 -20.79 -8.06 11.31
C GLU A 130 -21.29 -9.49 11.62
N LYS A 131 -22.47 -9.85 11.12
CA LYS A 131 -23.09 -11.18 11.32
C LYS A 131 -22.91 -12.13 10.15
N LEU A 132 -22.34 -11.67 9.03
CA LEU A 132 -22.21 -12.44 7.79
C LEU A 132 -20.78 -12.90 7.55
N VAL A 133 -19.79 -12.06 7.85
CA VAL A 133 -18.39 -12.32 7.54
C VAL A 133 -17.65 -12.83 8.77
N ARG A 134 -16.52 -13.50 8.56
CA ARG A 134 -15.64 -13.92 9.67
C ARG A 134 -15.19 -12.70 10.48
N GLN A 135 -15.06 -12.86 11.79
CA GLN A 135 -14.68 -11.77 12.70
C GLN A 135 -13.41 -11.01 12.26
N ASN A 136 -12.41 -11.71 11.72
CA ASN A 136 -11.19 -11.07 11.24
C ASN A 136 -11.44 -10.15 10.03
N VAL A 137 -12.31 -10.55 9.10
CA VAL A 137 -12.72 -9.71 7.95
C VAL A 137 -13.48 -8.50 8.46
N TRP A 138 -14.42 -8.69 9.38
CA TRP A 138 -15.18 -7.60 10.00
C TRP A 138 -14.26 -6.58 10.68
N ASN A 139 -13.33 -7.06 11.52
CA ASN A 139 -12.37 -6.20 12.22
C ASN A 139 -11.48 -5.38 11.27
N LEU A 140 -11.04 -5.99 10.16
CA LEU A 140 -10.28 -5.31 9.11
C LEU A 140 -11.14 -4.33 8.29
N GLY A 141 -12.46 -4.57 8.22
CA GLY A 141 -13.44 -3.66 7.63
C GLY A 141 -13.50 -2.29 8.32
N HIS A 142 -13.02 -2.17 9.55
CA HIS A 142 -12.92 -0.90 10.28
C HIS A 142 -11.68 -0.06 9.91
N ASP A 143 -10.74 -0.60 9.13
CA ASP A 143 -9.63 0.18 8.57
C ASP A 143 -10.13 1.04 7.41
N SER A 144 -9.56 2.24 7.24
CA SER A 144 -9.98 3.19 6.20
C SER A 144 -9.25 3.03 4.86
N ALA A 145 -8.69 1.84 4.58
CA ALA A 145 -7.80 1.62 3.45
C ALA A 145 -8.44 2.00 2.11
N GLY A 146 -7.75 2.83 1.32
CA GLY A 146 -8.21 3.29 0.01
C GLY A 146 -9.33 4.32 0.02
N MET A 147 -9.88 4.69 1.18
CA MET A 147 -10.78 5.83 1.28
C MET A 147 -10.00 7.15 1.16
N CYS A 148 -10.64 8.17 0.61
CA CYS A 148 -10.04 9.49 0.46
C CYS A 148 -11.08 10.62 0.50
N ILE A 149 -10.62 11.81 0.83
CA ILE A 149 -11.43 13.03 0.90
C ILE A 149 -11.07 13.94 -0.28
N ARG A 150 -12.05 14.27 -1.12
CA ARG A 150 -11.92 15.26 -2.21
C ARG A 150 -12.53 16.59 -1.83
N PHE A 151 -11.76 17.65 -2.02
CA PHE A 151 -12.16 19.01 -1.69
C PHE A 151 -11.44 20.02 -2.57
N VAL A 152 -11.93 21.26 -2.59
CA VAL A 152 -11.34 22.38 -3.32
C VAL A 152 -10.99 23.49 -2.33
N THR A 153 -9.80 24.06 -2.47
CA THR A 153 -9.32 25.15 -1.63
C THR A 153 -8.38 26.08 -2.40
N ASP A 154 -8.35 27.35 -2.02
CA ASP A 154 -7.33 28.32 -2.45
C ASP A 154 -6.24 28.56 -1.38
N ALA A 155 -6.28 27.78 -0.29
CA ALA A 155 -5.34 27.89 0.81
C ALA A 155 -3.91 27.56 0.38
N THR A 156 -2.97 28.37 0.86
CA THR A 156 -1.53 28.12 0.68
C THR A 156 -0.96 27.17 1.75
N THR A 157 -1.72 26.92 2.81
CA THR A 157 -1.38 26.00 3.91
C THR A 157 -2.58 25.12 4.20
N ILE A 158 -2.36 23.81 4.33
CA ILE A 158 -3.42 22.84 4.66
C ILE A 158 -2.95 22.03 5.87
N SER A 159 -3.80 21.95 6.88
CA SER A 159 -3.62 21.16 8.10
C SER A 159 -4.68 20.06 8.19
N ALA A 160 -4.41 19.04 8.98
CA ALA A 160 -5.40 18.02 9.32
C ALA A 160 -5.34 17.67 10.81
N ARG A 161 -6.52 17.40 11.38
CA ARG A 161 -6.71 16.74 12.66
C ARG A 161 -7.37 15.41 12.41
N TRP A 162 -6.90 14.34 13.04
CA TRP A 162 -7.57 13.05 12.92
C TRP A 162 -7.43 12.22 14.19
N THR A 163 -8.45 11.41 14.44
CA THR A 163 -8.55 10.50 15.57
C THR A 163 -8.54 9.08 15.03
N LEU A 164 -7.54 8.30 15.43
CA LEU A 164 -7.34 6.91 15.05
C LEU A 164 -8.10 5.97 16.00
N ARG A 165 -8.50 4.80 15.49
CA ARG A 165 -9.17 3.78 16.30
C ARG A 165 -8.23 2.99 17.19
N ARG A 166 -6.99 2.78 16.74
CA ARG A 166 -6.01 1.92 17.42
C ARG A 166 -4.76 2.70 17.81
N GLU A 167 -4.23 2.37 18.99
CA GLU A 167 -2.97 2.92 19.52
C GLU A 167 -1.74 2.45 18.75
N SER A 168 -1.80 1.26 18.14
CA SER A 168 -0.71 0.77 17.30
C SER A 168 -0.63 1.58 16.02
N LEU A 169 0.39 2.44 15.95
CA LEU A 169 0.54 3.38 14.83
C LEU A 169 1.29 2.80 13.64
N ALA A 170 2.11 1.76 13.84
CA ALA A 170 2.99 1.14 12.85
C ALA A 170 3.02 -0.39 13.01
N MET A 171 3.54 -1.08 12.00
CA MET A 171 3.89 -2.51 12.09
C MET A 171 5.40 -2.68 11.96
N PRO A 172 6.00 -3.79 12.42
CA PRO A 172 7.45 -4.00 12.32
C PRO A 172 8.04 -3.83 10.92
N HIS A 173 7.23 -4.07 9.89
CA HIS A 173 7.59 -4.06 8.47
C HIS A 173 6.82 -2.97 7.68
N MET A 174 6.05 -2.09 8.35
CA MET A 174 5.28 -1.03 7.70
C MET A 174 5.31 0.27 8.54
N PRO A 175 5.72 1.41 7.97
CA PRO A 175 5.91 2.64 8.74
C PRO A 175 4.58 3.23 9.21
N ALA A 176 4.65 4.04 10.28
CA ALA A 176 3.47 4.69 10.86
C ALA A 176 2.72 5.59 9.87
N THR A 177 3.44 6.18 8.93
CA THR A 177 2.89 6.98 7.83
C THR A 177 1.98 6.20 6.92
N GLY A 178 2.24 4.90 6.68
CA GLY A 178 1.40 4.01 5.88
C GLY A 178 0.23 3.45 6.69
N VAL A 179 0.52 2.96 7.90
CA VAL A 179 -0.46 2.29 8.76
C VAL A 179 -1.53 3.27 9.26
N SER A 180 -1.11 4.46 9.73
CA SER A 180 -1.94 5.39 10.50
C SER A 180 -1.90 6.85 10.01
N GLY A 181 -1.16 7.11 8.93
CA GLY A 181 -0.96 8.47 8.40
C GLY A 181 -1.98 8.90 7.35
N LEU A 182 -1.87 10.16 6.95
CA LEU A 182 -2.65 10.75 5.86
C LEU A 182 -1.73 11.09 4.69
N ASP A 183 -2.24 11.12 3.47
CA ASP A 183 -1.43 11.41 2.27
C ASP A 183 -2.14 12.39 1.33
N LEU A 184 -1.58 13.59 1.16
CA LEU A 184 -2.22 14.71 0.47
C LEU A 184 -1.67 14.89 -0.94
N TYR A 185 -2.59 14.94 -1.89
CA TYR A 185 -2.35 15.25 -3.28
C TYR A 185 -3.12 16.48 -3.71
N VAL A 186 -2.59 17.17 -4.72
CA VAL A 186 -3.18 18.33 -5.35
C VAL A 186 -3.21 18.11 -6.86
N ARG A 187 -4.31 18.50 -7.51
CA ARG A 187 -4.45 18.42 -8.96
C ARG A 187 -3.67 19.56 -9.63
N GLY A 188 -2.84 19.21 -10.60
CA GLY A 188 -2.08 20.13 -11.43
C GLY A 188 -1.93 19.58 -12.84
N GLN A 189 -2.19 20.40 -13.86
CA GLN A 189 -2.06 20.00 -15.27
C GLN A 189 -2.77 18.68 -15.63
N GLY A 190 -3.94 18.42 -15.02
CA GLY A 190 -4.71 17.19 -15.24
C GLY A 190 -4.25 15.97 -14.44
N HIS A 191 -3.16 16.06 -13.69
CA HIS A 191 -2.60 14.96 -12.88
C HIS A 191 -2.62 15.26 -11.39
N TRP A 192 -2.57 14.20 -10.58
CA TRP A 192 -2.47 14.29 -9.13
C TRP A 192 -1.01 14.28 -8.69
N HIS A 193 -0.58 15.33 -7.98
CA HIS A 193 0.77 15.46 -7.46
C HIS A 193 0.79 15.40 -5.94
N TRP A 194 1.73 14.64 -5.39
CA TRP A 194 1.94 14.59 -3.96
C TRP A 194 2.46 15.94 -3.44
N VAL A 195 1.91 16.42 -2.32
CA VAL A 195 2.32 17.70 -1.72
C VAL A 195 2.59 17.63 -0.21
N GLY A 196 2.19 16.54 0.46
CA GLY A 196 2.39 16.42 1.90
C GLY A 196 1.81 15.15 2.49
N ASN A 197 2.17 14.85 3.74
CA ASN A 197 1.61 13.73 4.48
C ASN A 197 1.43 14.05 5.96
N GLY A 198 0.44 13.42 6.59
CA GLY A 198 0.21 13.46 8.03
C GLY A 198 0.97 12.32 8.68
N ARG A 199 1.99 12.64 9.49
CA ARG A 199 2.87 11.66 10.15
C ARG A 199 2.42 11.47 11.60
N PRO A 200 1.80 10.34 11.96
CA PRO A 200 1.24 10.14 13.28
C PRO A 200 2.33 9.77 14.31
N ALA A 201 2.23 10.33 15.50
CA ALA A 201 2.99 9.97 16.70
C ALA A 201 2.09 9.60 17.89
N LYS A 202 0.77 9.85 17.80
CA LYS A 202 -0.26 9.48 18.78
C LYS A 202 -1.60 9.21 18.08
N THR A 203 -2.60 8.76 18.84
CA THR A 203 -3.95 8.41 18.33
C THR A 203 -4.78 9.63 17.92
N ILE A 204 -4.63 10.77 18.60
CA ILE A 204 -5.25 12.05 18.23
C ILE A 204 -4.14 12.97 17.75
N GLU A 205 -4.12 13.24 16.46
CA GLU A 205 -3.08 14.04 15.83
C GLU A 205 -3.59 15.34 15.23
N GLU A 206 -2.67 16.29 15.15
CA GLU A 206 -2.83 17.56 14.44
C GLU A 206 -1.51 17.88 13.76
N LYS A 207 -1.53 18.00 12.43
CA LYS A 207 -0.33 18.33 11.65
C LYS A 207 -0.67 19.32 10.55
N VAL A 208 0.28 20.22 10.28
CA VAL A 208 0.32 20.91 9.00
C VAL A 208 0.79 19.91 7.95
N LEU A 209 -0.02 19.65 6.92
CA LEU A 209 0.30 18.71 5.86
C LEU A 209 1.21 19.36 4.81
N VAL A 210 0.95 20.63 4.48
CA VAL A 210 1.72 21.40 3.51
C VAL A 210 1.64 22.90 3.84
N LYS A 211 2.73 23.63 3.62
CA LYS A 211 2.82 25.10 3.67
C LYS A 211 3.35 25.63 2.35
N GLY A 212 3.01 26.87 2.00
CA GLY A 212 3.58 27.57 0.85
C GLY A 212 3.15 27.01 -0.52
N LEU A 213 1.95 26.42 -0.62
CA LEU A 213 1.37 26.13 -1.93
C LEU A 213 1.24 27.43 -2.74
N LYS A 214 1.53 27.36 -4.04
CA LYS A 214 1.35 28.50 -4.94
C LYS A 214 -0.12 28.94 -4.93
N PRO A 215 -0.43 30.23 -4.70
CA PRO A 215 -1.80 30.74 -4.64
C PRO A 215 -2.58 30.38 -5.90
N ALA A 216 -3.61 29.55 -5.73
CA ALA A 216 -4.57 29.16 -6.76
C ALA A 216 -5.67 28.32 -6.10
N ARG A 217 -6.89 28.38 -6.65
CA ARG A 217 -7.96 27.42 -6.32
C ARG A 217 -7.61 26.06 -6.91
N ARG A 218 -7.49 25.03 -6.08
CA ARG A 218 -7.03 23.69 -6.46
C ARG A 218 -7.93 22.60 -5.91
N GLU A 219 -8.09 21.56 -6.70
CA GLU A 219 -8.66 20.30 -6.23
C GLU A 219 -7.61 19.50 -5.45
N CYS A 220 -8.00 18.98 -4.30
CA CYS A 220 -7.19 18.23 -3.37
C CYS A 220 -7.78 16.84 -3.13
N LEU A 221 -6.90 15.88 -2.85
CA LEU A 221 -7.23 14.50 -2.56
C LEU A 221 -6.42 14.03 -1.35
N LEU A 222 -7.09 13.75 -0.24
CA LEU A 222 -6.46 13.31 1.01
C LEU A 222 -6.78 11.84 1.27
N TYR A 223 -5.81 10.96 1.11
CA TYR A 223 -5.98 9.54 1.43
C TYR A 223 -5.91 9.29 2.94
N LEU A 224 -6.74 8.34 3.39
CA LEU A 224 -6.86 7.91 4.78
C LEU A 224 -5.97 6.70 5.10
N PRO A 225 -5.73 6.38 6.39
CA PRO A 225 -4.82 5.29 6.78
C PRO A 225 -5.17 3.91 6.21
N LEU A 226 -4.16 3.07 5.98
CA LEU A 226 -4.31 1.75 5.34
C LEU A 226 -4.59 0.59 6.33
N TYR A 227 -4.00 0.66 7.52
CA TYR A 227 -4.04 -0.42 8.52
C TYR A 227 -4.52 0.06 9.90
N ASN A 228 -5.17 1.21 9.91
CA ASN A 228 -5.88 1.76 11.06
C ASN A 228 -7.16 2.42 10.55
N GLY A 229 -8.19 2.45 11.39
CA GLY A 229 -9.40 3.20 11.10
C GLY A 229 -9.29 4.62 11.64
N VAL A 230 -10.05 5.53 11.05
CA VAL A 230 -10.26 6.87 11.60
C VAL A 230 -11.68 6.98 12.17
N GLN A 231 -11.81 7.64 13.31
CA GLN A 231 -13.09 8.01 13.91
C GLN A 231 -13.53 9.40 13.43
N GLU A 232 -12.57 10.32 13.33
CA GLU A 232 -12.79 11.70 12.91
C GLU A 232 -11.61 12.17 12.05
N VAL A 233 -11.90 12.95 11.01
CA VAL A 233 -10.91 13.68 10.22
C VAL A 233 -11.46 15.10 10.01
N LYS A 234 -10.66 16.11 10.33
CA LYS A 234 -10.94 17.52 10.08
C LYS A 234 -9.83 18.14 9.25
N ILE A 235 -10.20 18.94 8.26
CA ILE A 235 -9.27 19.68 7.41
C ILE A 235 -9.27 21.13 7.87
N GLY A 236 -8.07 21.66 8.11
CA GLY A 236 -7.83 23.02 8.57
C GLY A 236 -7.19 23.86 7.48
N VAL A 237 -7.77 25.03 7.22
CA VAL A 237 -7.19 26.04 6.31
C VAL A 237 -7.16 27.40 7.02
N PRO A 238 -6.31 28.36 6.61
CA PRO A 238 -6.31 29.71 7.17
C PRO A 238 -7.70 30.35 7.10
N GLN A 239 -8.03 31.17 8.11
CA GLN A 239 -9.25 31.97 8.09
C GLN A 239 -9.32 32.79 6.79
N GLY A 240 -10.47 32.76 6.11
CA GLY A 240 -10.69 33.44 4.83
C GLY A 240 -10.36 32.62 3.58
N ALA A 241 -9.59 31.53 3.69
CA ALA A 241 -9.38 30.61 2.57
C ALA A 241 -10.62 29.73 2.33
N ALA A 242 -10.95 29.46 1.07
CA ALA A 242 -12.04 28.57 0.67
C ALA A 242 -11.73 27.12 1.08
N LEU A 243 -12.75 26.38 1.49
CA LEU A 243 -12.67 24.94 1.74
C LEU A 243 -14.04 24.34 1.43
N GLU A 244 -14.16 23.82 0.22
CA GLU A 244 -15.41 23.41 -0.41
C GLU A 244 -15.36 21.93 -0.78
N PRO A 245 -16.50 21.21 -0.79
CA PRO A 245 -16.55 19.90 -1.42
C PRO A 245 -16.09 20.01 -2.88
N ALA A 246 -15.37 19.01 -3.38
CA ALA A 246 -15.05 18.94 -4.81
C ALA A 246 -16.32 18.65 -5.62
N ASP A 247 -16.27 18.93 -6.92
CA ASP A 247 -17.34 18.53 -7.82
C ASP A 247 -17.48 16.99 -7.83
N PRO A 248 -18.73 16.47 -7.85
CA PRO A 248 -18.98 15.05 -8.02
C PRO A 248 -18.26 14.52 -9.26
N ARG A 249 -17.93 13.23 -9.26
CA ARG A 249 -17.49 12.58 -10.50
C ARG A 249 -18.59 12.72 -11.57
N PRO A 250 -18.24 12.78 -12.87
CA PRO A 250 -19.24 12.81 -13.93
C PRO A 250 -20.29 11.71 -13.77
N ALA A 251 -21.54 12.01 -14.12
CA ALA A 251 -22.65 11.08 -13.99
C ALA A 251 -22.33 9.75 -14.69
N GLY A 252 -22.64 8.63 -14.02
CA GLY A 252 -22.39 7.28 -14.53
C GLY A 252 -20.96 6.75 -14.33
N VAL A 253 -20.03 7.52 -13.76
CA VAL A 253 -18.71 6.98 -13.37
C VAL A 253 -18.85 6.07 -12.14
N LYS A 254 -18.85 4.77 -12.40
CA LYS A 254 -18.89 3.70 -11.38
C LYS A 254 -17.50 3.37 -10.85
N PRO A 255 -17.31 2.99 -9.57
CA PRO A 255 -15.98 2.72 -9.03
C PRO A 255 -15.35 1.44 -9.60
N ILE A 256 -14.02 1.36 -9.52
CA ILE A 256 -13.28 0.11 -9.69
C ILE A 256 -13.22 -0.55 -8.31
N VAL A 257 -13.72 -1.79 -8.19
CA VAL A 257 -13.72 -2.53 -6.92
C VAL A 257 -12.58 -3.52 -6.93
N PHE A 258 -11.66 -3.37 -5.99
CA PHE A 258 -10.57 -4.30 -5.76
C PHE A 258 -10.90 -5.21 -4.56
N TYR A 259 -10.68 -6.51 -4.69
CA TYR A 259 -10.81 -7.50 -3.62
C TYR A 259 -9.55 -8.35 -3.51
N GLY A 260 -9.05 -8.56 -2.30
CA GLY A 260 -7.75 -9.20 -2.12
C GLY A 260 -7.16 -9.09 -0.73
N THR A 261 -5.87 -9.35 -0.65
CA THR A 261 -5.16 -9.71 0.59
C THR A 261 -4.58 -8.50 1.35
N SER A 262 -3.55 -8.73 2.16
CA SER A 262 -2.71 -7.70 2.79
C SER A 262 -2.02 -6.80 1.76
N ILE A 263 -1.59 -7.39 0.64
CA ILE A 263 -0.95 -6.64 -0.45
C ILE A 263 -1.92 -5.59 -0.99
N LEU A 264 -3.16 -5.99 -1.28
CA LEU A 264 -4.20 -5.06 -1.73
C LEU A 264 -4.53 -4.01 -0.67
N GLN A 265 -4.65 -4.40 0.61
CA GLN A 265 -4.93 -3.46 1.70
C GLN A 265 -3.85 -2.37 1.80
N GLY A 266 -2.63 -2.68 1.35
CA GLY A 266 -1.52 -1.75 1.21
C GLY A 266 -0.31 -2.13 2.06
N GLY A 267 -0.21 -3.38 2.53
CA GLY A 267 1.00 -3.90 3.17
C GLY A 267 2.11 -4.09 2.12
N CYS A 268 3.21 -3.32 2.10
CA CYS A 268 3.69 -2.34 3.08
C CYS A 268 4.08 -1.00 2.43
N ALA A 269 3.09 -0.31 1.89
CA ALA A 269 3.22 1.01 1.30
C ALA A 269 3.73 2.01 2.35
N SER A 270 4.62 2.90 1.94
CA SER A 270 5.22 3.88 2.86
C SER A 270 4.21 4.93 3.36
N ARG A 271 3.13 5.14 2.61
CA ARG A 271 2.05 6.10 2.86
C ARG A 271 0.78 5.70 2.08
N PRO A 272 -0.43 6.11 2.52
CA PRO A 272 -1.70 5.67 1.94
C PRO A 272 -1.82 5.73 0.42
N GLY A 273 -1.37 6.83 -0.20
CA GLY A 273 -1.48 6.99 -1.63
C GLY A 273 -0.59 6.05 -2.45
N MET A 274 0.30 5.27 -1.83
CA MET A 274 1.19 4.33 -2.51
C MET A 274 0.64 2.90 -2.61
N ALA A 275 -0.51 2.59 -2.01
CA ALA A 275 -1.21 1.33 -2.31
C ALA A 275 -1.60 1.29 -3.81
N TYR A 276 -1.43 0.16 -4.48
CA TYR A 276 -1.63 0.09 -5.94
C TYR A 276 -3.04 0.52 -6.42
N PRO A 277 -4.15 0.30 -5.68
CA PRO A 277 -5.45 0.85 -6.10
C PRO A 277 -5.46 2.37 -6.13
N ALA A 278 -4.80 3.02 -5.16
CA ALA A 278 -4.68 4.47 -5.10
C ALA A 278 -3.82 5.01 -6.25
N ILE A 279 -2.72 4.33 -6.60
CA ILE A 279 -1.90 4.66 -7.76
C ILE A 279 -2.74 4.60 -9.05
N LEU A 280 -3.44 3.49 -9.27
CA LEU A 280 -4.29 3.29 -10.44
C LEU A 280 -5.43 4.32 -10.50
N GLY A 281 -6.09 4.59 -9.38
CA GLY A 281 -7.16 5.60 -9.29
C GLY A 281 -6.68 6.99 -9.71
N ARG A 282 -5.46 7.40 -9.32
CA ARG A 282 -4.87 8.68 -9.76
C ARG A 282 -4.45 8.69 -11.22
N ARG A 283 -3.86 7.60 -11.73
CA ARG A 283 -3.42 7.50 -13.13
C ARG A 283 -4.59 7.47 -14.12
N LEU A 284 -5.71 6.89 -13.70
CA LEU A 284 -6.93 6.75 -14.49
C LEU A 284 -7.96 7.86 -14.24
N ASP A 285 -7.70 8.71 -13.24
CA ASP A 285 -8.66 9.67 -12.67
C ASP A 285 -10.04 9.04 -12.39
N TRP A 286 -10.02 7.87 -11.76
CA TRP A 286 -11.18 7.00 -11.56
C TRP A 286 -11.37 6.66 -10.07
N PRO A 287 -12.60 6.69 -9.53
CA PRO A 287 -12.86 6.27 -8.16
C PRO A 287 -12.55 4.78 -7.94
N THR A 288 -11.94 4.46 -6.81
CA THR A 288 -11.53 3.08 -6.47
C THR A 288 -12.02 2.70 -5.08
N ILE A 289 -12.47 1.46 -4.91
CA ILE A 289 -12.80 0.87 -3.61
C ILE A 289 -11.77 -0.22 -3.31
N ASN A 290 -11.08 -0.11 -2.17
CA ASN A 290 -10.09 -1.08 -1.72
C ASN A 290 -10.68 -2.01 -0.65
N LEU A 291 -11.07 -3.22 -1.06
CA LEU A 291 -11.52 -4.29 -0.16
C LEU A 291 -10.41 -5.32 0.07
N GLY A 292 -9.23 -4.82 0.45
CA GLY A 292 -8.12 -5.61 0.96
C GLY A 292 -8.33 -6.01 2.41
N PHE A 293 -8.21 -7.32 2.69
CA PHE A 293 -8.33 -7.91 4.01
C PHE A 293 -7.09 -8.75 4.33
N SER A 294 -6.15 -8.15 5.06
CA SER A 294 -4.88 -8.77 5.47
C SER A 294 -5.04 -10.20 6.00
N GLY A 295 -4.48 -11.18 5.28
CA GLY A 295 -4.51 -12.60 5.66
C GLY A 295 -5.89 -13.28 5.55
N ASN A 296 -6.90 -12.60 5.01
CA ASN A 296 -8.29 -12.99 5.17
C ASN A 296 -9.13 -12.93 3.87
N ALA A 297 -8.54 -12.73 2.70
CA ALA A 297 -9.28 -12.85 1.44
C ALA A 297 -9.28 -14.29 0.92
N LEU A 298 -10.32 -15.06 1.26
CA LEU A 298 -10.42 -16.49 0.94
C LEU A 298 -11.53 -16.81 -0.08
N SER A 299 -12.02 -15.78 -0.79
CA SER A 299 -13.12 -15.88 -1.75
C SER A 299 -14.38 -16.52 -1.17
N GLU A 300 -14.75 -16.14 0.04
CA GLU A 300 -15.97 -16.63 0.70
C GLU A 300 -17.24 -16.13 -0.02
N PRO A 301 -18.28 -16.99 -0.13
CA PRO A 301 -19.52 -16.62 -0.83
C PRO A 301 -20.25 -15.47 -0.14
N GLU A 302 -20.20 -15.35 1.19
CA GLU A 302 -20.81 -14.24 1.94
C GLU A 302 -20.17 -12.90 1.54
N LEU A 303 -18.86 -12.91 1.30
CA LEU A 303 -18.12 -11.73 0.87
C LEU A 303 -18.40 -11.43 -0.62
N ALA A 304 -18.54 -12.46 -1.46
CA ALA A 304 -18.98 -12.32 -2.84
C ALA A 304 -20.38 -11.68 -2.94
N GLN A 305 -21.31 -12.10 -2.07
CA GLN A 305 -22.67 -11.56 -2.01
C GLN A 305 -22.67 -10.08 -1.64
N LEU A 306 -21.85 -9.66 -0.67
CA LEU A 306 -21.67 -8.25 -0.37
C LEU A 306 -21.12 -7.49 -1.60
N LEU A 307 -20.05 -7.99 -2.22
CA LEU A 307 -19.48 -7.34 -3.41
C LEU A 307 -20.43 -7.29 -4.61
N ALA A 308 -21.36 -8.24 -4.71
CA ALA A 308 -22.39 -8.29 -5.73
C ALA A 308 -23.47 -7.19 -5.57
N GLU A 309 -23.60 -6.58 -4.39
CA GLU A 309 -24.51 -5.45 -4.17
C GLU A 309 -23.95 -4.13 -4.71
N LEU A 310 -22.63 -4.03 -4.86
CA LEU A 310 -21.96 -2.86 -5.43
C LEU A 310 -22.25 -2.76 -6.92
N ASP A 311 -22.21 -1.56 -7.50
CA ASP A 311 -22.33 -1.33 -8.94
C ASP A 311 -21.00 -0.81 -9.54
N PRO A 312 -19.99 -1.68 -9.78
CA PRO A 312 -18.68 -1.22 -10.24
C PRO A 312 -18.53 -1.21 -11.76
N ALA A 313 -17.57 -0.40 -12.22
CA ALA A 313 -17.11 -0.41 -13.60
C ALA A 313 -16.31 -1.68 -13.92
N VAL A 314 -15.53 -2.20 -12.96
CA VAL A 314 -14.67 -3.39 -13.07
C VAL A 314 -14.49 -4.00 -11.68
N TYR A 315 -14.46 -5.32 -11.58
CA TYR A 315 -13.91 -6.04 -10.42
C TYR A 315 -12.46 -6.46 -10.69
N VAL A 316 -11.55 -6.15 -9.79
CA VAL A 316 -10.16 -6.64 -9.80
C VAL A 316 -9.97 -7.59 -8.62
N LEU A 317 -9.70 -8.87 -8.93
CA LEU A 317 -9.67 -9.96 -7.95
C LEU A 317 -8.24 -10.47 -7.76
N ASP A 318 -7.67 -10.18 -6.59
CA ASP A 318 -6.31 -10.50 -6.16
C ASP A 318 -6.26 -11.20 -4.77
N PRO A 319 -6.95 -12.36 -4.56
CA PRO A 319 -6.99 -13.03 -3.26
C PRO A 319 -5.95 -14.15 -3.07
N LEU A 320 -5.25 -14.56 -4.14
CA LEU A 320 -4.45 -15.78 -4.14
C LEU A 320 -3.34 -15.87 -3.07
N PRO A 321 -2.68 -14.78 -2.63
CA PRO A 321 -1.70 -14.88 -1.54
C PRO A 321 -2.26 -15.52 -0.26
N ASN A 322 -3.59 -15.48 -0.03
CA ASN A 322 -4.22 -16.11 1.13
C ASN A 322 -4.85 -17.49 0.84
N MET A 323 -4.94 -17.90 -0.43
CA MET A 323 -5.64 -19.13 -0.84
C MET A 323 -4.67 -20.19 -1.36
N THR A 324 -4.78 -21.44 -0.88
CA THR A 324 -4.03 -22.57 -1.47
C THR A 324 -4.65 -23.00 -2.79
N ALA A 325 -3.97 -23.86 -3.56
CA ALA A 325 -4.54 -24.39 -4.80
C ALA A 325 -5.88 -25.12 -4.57
N GLU A 326 -6.01 -25.81 -3.43
CA GLU A 326 -7.22 -26.49 -3.00
C GLU A 326 -8.35 -25.48 -2.75
N THR A 327 -8.08 -24.43 -1.96
CA THR A 327 -9.09 -23.39 -1.68
C THR A 327 -9.46 -22.60 -2.93
N VAL A 328 -8.51 -22.34 -3.85
CA VAL A 328 -8.79 -21.72 -5.15
C VAL A 328 -9.74 -22.59 -5.96
N ALA A 329 -9.48 -23.90 -6.04
CA ALA A 329 -10.33 -24.84 -6.76
C ALA A 329 -11.75 -24.93 -6.17
N GLU A 330 -11.86 -24.90 -4.84
CA GLU A 330 -13.12 -24.99 -4.11
C GLU A 330 -13.98 -23.72 -4.26
N ARG A 331 -13.37 -22.53 -4.16
CA ARG A 331 -14.12 -21.29 -3.89
C ARG A 331 -14.09 -20.25 -5.00
N TYR A 332 -12.99 -20.13 -5.72
CA TYR A 332 -12.76 -18.96 -6.58
C TYR A 332 -13.79 -18.89 -7.72
N GLU A 333 -14.08 -20.02 -8.37
CA GLU A 333 -15.07 -20.02 -9.45
C GLU A 333 -16.49 -19.71 -8.94
N HIS A 334 -16.86 -20.20 -7.76
CA HIS A 334 -18.15 -19.86 -7.17
C HIS A 334 -18.26 -18.38 -6.85
N PHE A 335 -17.19 -17.78 -6.32
CA PHE A 335 -17.09 -16.35 -6.06
C PHE A 335 -17.30 -15.54 -7.35
N VAL A 336 -16.60 -15.90 -8.44
CA VAL A 336 -16.77 -15.26 -9.76
C VAL A 336 -18.20 -15.42 -10.27
N ARG A 337 -18.80 -16.60 -10.10
CA ARG A 337 -20.18 -16.87 -10.52
C ARG A 337 -21.19 -15.96 -9.81
N ILE A 338 -21.08 -15.79 -8.49
CA ILE A 338 -21.95 -14.88 -7.72
C ILE A 338 -21.87 -13.46 -8.30
N LEU A 339 -20.66 -12.96 -8.55
CA LEU A 339 -20.48 -11.63 -9.14
C LEU A 339 -21.04 -11.53 -10.57
N ARG A 340 -20.90 -12.58 -11.39
CA ARG A 340 -21.48 -12.61 -12.75
C ARG A 340 -23.00 -12.70 -12.74
N GLU A 341 -23.58 -13.47 -11.82
CA GLU A 341 -25.04 -13.59 -11.67
C GLU A 341 -25.67 -12.23 -11.34
N ALA A 342 -25.04 -11.44 -10.46
CA ALA A 342 -25.50 -10.10 -10.13
C ALA A 342 -25.18 -9.06 -11.22
N HIS A 343 -24.04 -9.17 -11.89
CA HIS A 343 -23.55 -8.16 -12.84
C HIS A 343 -23.15 -8.71 -14.21
N PRO A 344 -24.02 -9.34 -15.02
CA PRO A 344 -23.59 -10.12 -16.20
C PRO A 344 -22.66 -9.41 -17.19
N GLY A 345 -22.76 -8.08 -17.32
CA GLY A 345 -21.97 -7.27 -18.23
C GLY A 345 -20.70 -6.63 -17.66
N THR A 346 -20.44 -6.73 -16.35
CA THR A 346 -19.30 -6.07 -15.70
C THR A 346 -17.99 -6.85 -15.92
N PRO A 347 -16.90 -6.21 -16.35
CA PRO A 347 -15.60 -6.87 -16.46
C PRO A 347 -15.08 -7.44 -15.13
N ILE A 348 -14.40 -8.59 -15.19
CA ILE A 348 -13.56 -9.11 -14.10
C ILE A 348 -12.12 -9.20 -14.58
N GLU A 349 -11.21 -8.67 -13.80
CA GLU A 349 -9.78 -8.87 -13.93
C GLU A 349 -9.29 -9.82 -12.84
N MET A 350 -8.69 -10.93 -13.26
CA MET A 350 -8.18 -12.01 -12.40
C MET A 350 -6.66 -11.86 -12.30
N VAL A 351 -6.15 -11.66 -11.08
CA VAL A 351 -4.73 -11.41 -10.82
C VAL A 351 -4.09 -12.64 -10.19
N GLU A 352 -2.99 -13.11 -10.78
CA GLU A 352 -2.18 -14.17 -10.20
C GLU A 352 -1.51 -13.71 -8.90
N ASN A 353 -1.17 -14.67 -8.02
CA ASN A 353 -0.27 -14.40 -6.90
C ASN A 353 1.09 -13.94 -7.42
N VAL A 354 1.64 -12.91 -6.79
CA VAL A 354 3.02 -12.48 -7.02
C VAL A 354 4.01 -13.64 -6.84
N GLU A 355 5.07 -13.65 -7.62
CA GLU A 355 6.19 -14.54 -7.35
C GLU A 355 6.95 -14.01 -6.14
N TYR A 356 6.98 -14.77 -5.05
CA TYR A 356 7.69 -14.37 -3.84
C TYR A 356 9.19 -14.21 -4.11
N ALA A 357 9.80 -13.16 -3.57
CA ALA A 357 11.20 -12.79 -3.89
C ALA A 357 12.20 -13.91 -3.52
N ASP A 358 11.92 -14.63 -2.43
CA ASP A 358 12.69 -15.77 -1.95
C ASP A 358 12.27 -17.11 -2.57
N GLY A 359 11.23 -17.12 -3.41
CA GLY A 359 10.67 -18.33 -4.00
C GLY A 359 11.66 -19.11 -4.87
N LYS A 360 12.65 -18.46 -5.48
CA LYS A 360 13.72 -19.14 -6.22
C LYS A 360 14.64 -19.98 -5.33
N PHE A 361 14.67 -19.69 -4.03
CA PHE A 361 15.56 -20.33 -3.06
C PHE A 361 14.79 -21.19 -2.06
N VAL A 362 13.50 -20.90 -1.84
CA VAL A 362 12.63 -21.62 -0.90
C VAL A 362 11.58 -22.41 -1.68
N GLU A 363 11.88 -23.69 -1.95
CA GLU A 363 11.06 -24.57 -2.80
C GLU A 363 9.58 -24.64 -2.36
N ALA A 364 9.33 -24.72 -1.04
CA ALA A 364 7.97 -24.75 -0.52
C ALA A 364 7.17 -23.49 -0.89
N ARG A 365 7.81 -22.32 -0.87
CA ARG A 365 7.21 -21.04 -1.27
C ARG A 365 6.97 -20.99 -2.77
N GLN A 366 7.93 -21.47 -3.57
CA GLN A 366 7.77 -21.62 -5.03
C GLN A 366 6.54 -22.46 -5.38
N LYS A 367 6.47 -23.68 -4.83
CA LYS A 367 5.38 -24.62 -5.08
C LYS A 367 4.04 -24.01 -4.67
N ARG A 368 4.00 -23.29 -3.56
CA ARG A 368 2.78 -22.68 -3.03
C ARG A 368 2.15 -21.65 -3.97
N PHE A 369 2.92 -20.68 -4.47
CA PHE A 369 2.35 -19.68 -5.40
C PHE A 369 2.13 -20.30 -6.79
N ALA A 370 3.04 -21.14 -7.27
CA ALA A 370 2.93 -21.77 -8.59
C ALA A 370 1.67 -22.65 -8.71
N ALA A 371 1.36 -23.45 -7.69
CA ALA A 371 0.16 -24.29 -7.69
C ALA A 371 -1.14 -23.46 -7.68
N SER A 372 -1.15 -22.33 -6.97
CA SER A 372 -2.33 -21.46 -6.88
C SER A 372 -2.55 -20.68 -8.18
N ASN A 373 -1.47 -20.19 -8.80
CA ASN A 373 -1.50 -19.54 -10.12
C ASN A 373 -1.94 -20.52 -11.20
N ALA A 374 -1.39 -21.74 -11.21
CA ALA A 374 -1.82 -22.79 -12.14
C ALA A 374 -3.32 -23.06 -12.02
N LYS A 375 -3.85 -23.15 -10.79
CA LYS A 375 -5.28 -23.37 -10.57
C LYS A 375 -6.15 -22.20 -11.06
N LEU A 376 -5.72 -20.96 -10.82
CA LEU A 376 -6.41 -19.78 -11.36
C LEU A 376 -6.42 -19.79 -12.89
N GLY A 377 -5.30 -20.13 -13.51
CA GLY A 377 -5.18 -20.26 -14.96
C GLY A 377 -6.11 -21.35 -15.55
N GLU A 378 -6.27 -22.48 -14.86
CA GLU A 378 -7.24 -23.52 -15.22
C GLU A 378 -8.69 -22.99 -15.14
N ILE A 379 -9.05 -22.30 -14.05
CA ILE A 379 -10.38 -21.69 -13.88
C ILE A 379 -10.65 -20.66 -14.97
N HIS A 380 -9.71 -19.75 -15.23
CA HIS A 380 -9.84 -18.74 -16.29
C HIS A 380 -10.07 -19.39 -17.67
N LYS A 381 -9.30 -20.43 -18.02
CA LYS A 381 -9.48 -21.18 -19.26
C LYS A 381 -10.85 -21.85 -19.34
N ARG A 382 -11.30 -22.47 -18.24
CA ARG A 382 -12.60 -23.14 -18.15
C ARG A 382 -13.76 -22.15 -18.34
N LEU A 383 -13.75 -21.03 -17.63
CA LEU A 383 -14.76 -19.99 -17.76
C LEU A 383 -14.79 -19.39 -19.17
N THR A 384 -13.62 -19.11 -19.75
CA THR A 384 -13.50 -18.62 -21.13
C THR A 384 -14.07 -19.61 -22.14
N LYS A 385 -13.75 -20.92 -21.99
CA LYS A 385 -14.28 -22.00 -22.85
C LYS A 385 -15.80 -22.16 -22.68
N ALA A 386 -16.32 -21.93 -21.49
CA ALA A 386 -17.76 -21.89 -21.20
C ALA A 386 -18.44 -20.62 -21.75
N GLY A 387 -17.71 -19.74 -22.46
CA GLY A 387 -18.27 -18.59 -23.15
C GLY A 387 -18.33 -17.30 -22.32
N GLN A 388 -17.82 -17.31 -21.07
CA GLN A 388 -17.78 -16.11 -20.24
C GLN A 388 -16.96 -15.02 -20.93
N LYS A 389 -17.54 -13.81 -21.01
CA LYS A 389 -16.94 -12.65 -21.68
C LYS A 389 -16.39 -11.66 -20.66
N LYS A 390 -15.57 -10.72 -21.13
CA LYS A 390 -14.97 -9.64 -20.32
C LYS A 390 -14.22 -10.15 -19.08
N LEU A 391 -13.59 -11.33 -19.22
CA LEU A 391 -12.60 -11.83 -18.28
C LEU A 391 -11.22 -11.39 -18.76
N PHE A 392 -10.50 -10.71 -17.88
CA PHE A 392 -9.14 -10.23 -18.08
C PHE A 392 -8.22 -10.96 -17.11
N TYR A 393 -6.95 -11.11 -17.49
CA TYR A 393 -5.98 -11.89 -16.75
C TYR A 393 -4.67 -11.13 -16.63
N VAL A 394 -4.09 -11.11 -15.43
CA VAL A 394 -2.78 -10.51 -15.14
C VAL A 394 -1.86 -11.59 -14.59
N SER A 395 -0.72 -11.79 -15.25
CA SER A 395 0.24 -12.84 -14.87
C SER A 395 1.33 -12.35 -13.92
N ALA A 396 1.73 -13.24 -13.02
CA ALA A 396 2.65 -12.98 -11.91
C ALA A 396 4.01 -12.39 -12.28
N PRO A 397 4.72 -12.84 -13.34
CA PRO A 397 6.10 -12.41 -13.61
C PRO A 397 6.25 -10.89 -13.82
N SER A 398 5.16 -10.22 -14.20
CA SER A 398 5.14 -8.77 -14.43
C SER A 398 4.90 -7.94 -13.16
N LEU A 399 4.40 -8.54 -12.07
CA LEU A 399 3.88 -7.80 -10.91
C LEU A 399 5.00 -7.16 -10.06
N LEU A 400 6.12 -7.85 -9.85
CA LEU A 400 7.20 -7.39 -8.95
C LEU A 400 8.54 -7.12 -9.65
N GLY A 401 8.67 -7.46 -10.93
CA GLY A 401 9.97 -7.48 -11.62
C GLY A 401 10.82 -8.69 -11.21
N ASN A 402 12.10 -8.69 -11.59
CA ASN A 402 12.98 -9.86 -11.47
C ASN A 402 14.25 -9.64 -10.64
N ASP A 403 14.44 -8.46 -10.07
CA ASP A 403 15.62 -8.06 -9.29
C ASP A 403 15.61 -8.52 -7.83
N GLY A 404 14.42 -8.80 -7.28
CA GLY A 404 14.24 -9.22 -5.89
C GLY A 404 14.08 -8.07 -4.88
N GLU A 405 14.01 -6.82 -5.34
CA GLU A 405 14.06 -5.62 -4.49
C GLU A 405 12.66 -5.06 -4.14
N ALA A 406 11.62 -5.66 -4.70
CA ALA A 406 10.27 -5.10 -4.71
C ALA A 406 9.46 -5.34 -3.42
N THR A 407 10.00 -6.04 -2.43
CA THR A 407 9.27 -6.44 -1.21
C THR A 407 10.05 -6.15 0.07
N VAL A 408 9.34 -5.84 1.16
CA VAL A 408 9.98 -5.60 2.47
C VAL A 408 10.36 -6.89 3.20
N ASP A 409 9.63 -7.98 2.97
CA ASP A 409 9.75 -9.24 3.72
C ASP A 409 9.66 -10.49 2.83
N GLY A 410 9.89 -10.34 1.53
CA GLY A 410 9.74 -11.41 0.54
C GLY A 410 8.30 -11.66 0.07
N THR A 411 7.31 -11.00 0.66
CA THR A 411 5.88 -11.15 0.34
C THR A 411 5.22 -9.79 0.04
N HIS A 412 5.35 -8.83 0.94
CA HIS A 412 4.65 -7.55 0.89
C HIS A 412 5.43 -6.51 0.08
N PRO A 413 4.82 -5.93 -0.96
CA PRO A 413 5.48 -4.94 -1.80
C PRO A 413 5.92 -3.69 -1.02
N THR A 414 7.08 -3.16 -1.38
CA THR A 414 7.46 -1.78 -1.09
C THR A 414 6.79 -0.84 -2.10
N ASP A 415 7.02 0.47 -1.98
CA ASP A 415 6.55 1.45 -2.98
C ASP A 415 7.01 1.10 -4.41
N LEU A 416 8.23 0.56 -4.57
CA LEU A 416 8.74 0.08 -5.86
C LEU A 416 7.86 -1.07 -6.39
N GLY A 417 7.56 -2.05 -5.53
CA GLY A 417 6.70 -3.16 -5.90
C GLY A 417 5.28 -2.72 -6.23
N PHE A 418 4.69 -1.80 -5.46
CA PHE A 418 3.34 -1.29 -5.76
C PHE A 418 3.26 -0.50 -7.07
N VAL A 419 4.30 0.26 -7.43
CA VAL A 419 4.38 0.92 -8.74
C VAL A 419 4.43 -0.11 -9.86
N ARG A 420 5.25 -1.16 -9.73
CA ARG A 420 5.33 -2.25 -10.71
C ARG A 420 4.03 -3.02 -10.84
N MET A 421 3.36 -3.29 -9.73
CA MET A 421 2.02 -3.91 -9.74
C MET A 421 1.02 -3.03 -10.48
N ALA A 422 1.02 -1.71 -10.23
CA ALA A 422 0.17 -0.79 -10.97
C ALA A 422 0.49 -0.81 -12.47
N ASP A 423 1.77 -0.80 -12.87
CA ASP A 423 2.20 -0.89 -14.27
C ASP A 423 1.74 -2.19 -14.95
N ALA A 424 1.75 -3.31 -14.23
CA ALA A 424 1.34 -4.62 -14.74
C ALA A 424 -0.18 -4.80 -14.86
N ILE A 425 -0.94 -4.24 -13.92
CA ILE A 425 -2.42 -4.34 -13.87
C ILE A 425 -3.07 -3.34 -14.83
N GLU A 426 -2.54 -2.12 -14.92
CA GLU A 426 -3.15 -1.02 -15.67
C GLU A 426 -3.53 -1.36 -17.13
N PRO A 427 -2.72 -2.08 -17.93
CA PRO A 427 -3.08 -2.40 -19.31
C PRO A 427 -4.36 -3.24 -19.44
N ALA A 428 -4.55 -4.23 -18.57
CA ALA A 428 -5.75 -5.06 -18.57
C ALA A 428 -6.95 -4.29 -18.03
N LEU A 429 -6.77 -3.54 -16.94
CA LEU A 429 -7.77 -2.66 -16.38
C LEU A 429 -8.28 -1.60 -17.37
N ARG A 430 -7.39 -0.99 -18.16
CA ARG A 430 -7.78 -0.03 -19.21
C ARG A 430 -8.64 -0.68 -20.30
N ARG A 431 -8.38 -1.94 -20.67
CA ARG A 431 -9.23 -2.68 -21.62
C ARG A 431 -10.57 -3.03 -20.98
N ALA A 432 -10.57 -3.42 -19.71
CA ALA A 432 -11.78 -3.69 -18.95
C ALA A 432 -12.69 -2.45 -18.89
N LEU A 433 -12.16 -1.29 -18.49
CA LEU A 433 -12.90 -0.02 -18.43
C LEU A 433 -13.45 0.46 -19.78
N LYS A 434 -12.75 0.17 -20.89
CA LYS A 434 -13.28 0.45 -22.23
C LYS A 434 -14.44 -0.45 -22.60
N SER A 435 -14.50 -1.66 -22.05
CA SER A 435 -15.57 -2.64 -22.31
C SER A 435 -16.77 -2.53 -21.35
N SER A 436 -16.66 -1.71 -20.29
CA SER A 436 -17.76 -1.43 -19.36
C SER A 436 -18.61 -0.23 -19.79
N ARG A 437 -18.06 0.63 -20.65
CA ARG A 437 -18.81 1.61 -21.45
C ARG A 437 -19.47 0.90 -22.62
#